data_AF-A0A8T0LCJ8-F1
#
_entry.id   AF-A0A8T0LCJ8-F1
#
_cell.length_a   1.000
_cell.length_b   1.000
_cell.length_c   1.000
_cell.angle_alpha   90.00
_cell.angle_beta   90.00
_cell.angle_gamma   90.00
#
_symmetry.space_group_name_H-M   'P 1'
#
loop_
_entity.id
_entity.type
_entity.pdbx_description
1 polymer ?
#
loop_
_entity_poly.entity_id
_entity_poly.type
_entity_poly.pdbx_seq_one_letter_code
_entity_poly.pdbx_strand_id
1 'polypeptide(L)'
;MAENLQRSAIQSARTVQHSSTTQFHAFQNSLPEAASQYRKYEDAFFNKVKDGLMIAKENPALTAGVAISTALLVMRAPRRFLFRHTFGRLQSEEARYARTEKSVKDLNLSVDLLKKESVKLLQRTALAEKEMKYGHTELQGAGSQFQQLAKSAYKVETRASDLLDKLRYIPSREALALRAEVASMASNLKRQRSALNKRIVKINELGVPV
;
A
#
# COMPACT_ATOMS: atom_id res chain seq x y z
N MET A 1 -57.39 -12.36 6.14
CA MET A 1 -56.11 -13.09 6.17
C MET A 1 -55.03 -12.40 7.02
N ALA A 2 -55.04 -11.07 7.17
CA ALA A 2 -54.01 -10.33 7.94
C ALA A 2 -54.03 -10.55 9.47
N GLU A 3 -55.21 -10.76 10.08
CA GLU A 3 -55.31 -10.89 11.55
C GLU A 3 -54.74 -12.20 12.10
N ASN A 4 -54.76 -13.28 11.32
CA ASN A 4 -54.19 -14.58 11.72
C ASN A 4 -52.64 -14.57 11.72
N LEU A 5 -52.03 -13.77 10.85
CA LEU A 5 -50.57 -13.62 10.81
C LEU A 5 -50.04 -12.83 12.01
N GLN A 6 -50.75 -11.78 12.43
CA GLN A 6 -50.38 -11.02 13.63
C GLN A 6 -50.52 -11.85 14.91
N ARG A 7 -51.60 -12.64 15.05
CA ARG A 7 -51.76 -13.54 16.22
C ARG A 7 -50.70 -14.64 16.25
N SER A 8 -50.33 -15.20 15.10
CA SER A 8 -49.26 -16.20 14.97
C SER A 8 -47.87 -15.62 15.30
N ALA A 9 -47.57 -14.40 14.84
CA ALA A 9 -46.30 -13.73 15.15
C ALA A 9 -46.17 -13.39 16.65
N ILE A 10 -47.25 -12.94 17.29
CA ILE A 10 -47.26 -12.64 18.72
C ILE A 10 -47.12 -13.92 19.56
N GLN A 11 -47.77 -15.02 19.17
CA GLN A 11 -47.59 -16.32 19.83
C GLN A 11 -46.19 -16.89 19.64
N SER A 12 -45.61 -16.78 18.44
CA SER A 12 -44.24 -17.22 18.14
C SER A 12 -43.18 -16.42 18.91
N ALA A 13 -43.33 -15.10 19.00
CA ALA A 13 -42.44 -14.27 19.81
C ALA A 13 -42.52 -14.63 21.31
N ARG A 14 -43.71 -14.96 21.81
CA ARG A 14 -43.91 -15.38 23.20
C ARG A 14 -43.30 -16.75 23.49
N THR A 15 -43.40 -17.72 22.59
CA THR A 15 -42.80 -19.04 22.75
C THR A 15 -41.27 -19.00 22.66
N VAL A 16 -40.69 -18.13 21.82
CA VAL A 16 -39.23 -17.91 21.73
C VAL A 16 -38.68 -17.23 22.98
N GLN A 17 -39.38 -16.22 23.53
CA GLN A 17 -38.99 -15.60 24.82
C GLN A 17 -39.11 -16.59 25.98
N HIS A 18 -40.16 -17.40 26.02
CA HIS A 18 -40.35 -18.40 27.08
C HIS A 18 -39.34 -19.55 26.98
N SER A 19 -39.01 -20.00 25.76
CA SER A 19 -38.00 -21.05 25.55
C SER A 19 -36.59 -20.58 25.92
N SER A 20 -36.23 -19.35 25.56
CA SER A 20 -34.92 -18.75 25.90
C SER A 20 -34.74 -18.54 27.40
N THR A 21 -35.78 -18.10 28.11
CA THR A 21 -35.73 -17.92 29.58
C THR A 21 -35.69 -19.27 30.31
N THR A 22 -36.44 -20.27 29.85
CA THR A 22 -36.40 -21.62 30.46
C THR A 22 -35.03 -22.29 30.26
N GLN A 23 -34.39 -22.12 29.09
CA GLN A 23 -33.03 -22.62 28.84
C GLN A 23 -31.97 -21.87 29.65
N PHE A 24 -32.11 -20.55 29.82
CA PHE A 24 -31.19 -19.77 30.65
C PHE A 24 -31.31 -20.12 32.14
N HIS A 25 -32.53 -20.36 32.63
CA HIS A 25 -32.75 -20.87 33.99
C HIS A 25 -32.27 -22.32 34.15
N ALA A 26 -32.42 -23.19 33.16
CA ALA A 26 -31.84 -24.54 33.17
C ALA A 26 -30.31 -24.50 33.19
N PHE A 27 -29.69 -23.55 32.48
CA PHE A 27 -28.24 -23.32 32.52
C PHE A 27 -27.79 -22.73 33.87
N GLN A 28 -28.53 -21.75 34.42
CA GLN A 28 -28.28 -21.20 35.76
C GLN A 28 -28.42 -22.25 36.87
N ASN A 29 -29.35 -23.19 36.74
CA ASN A 29 -29.55 -24.26 37.71
C ASN A 29 -28.51 -25.39 37.59
N SER A 30 -27.94 -25.62 36.40
CA SER A 30 -26.88 -26.62 36.18
C SER A 30 -25.46 -26.08 36.40
N LEU A 31 -25.27 -24.76 36.37
CA LEU A 31 -24.02 -24.09 36.77
C LEU A 31 -23.56 -24.40 38.20
N PRO A 32 -24.39 -24.34 39.27
CA PRO A 32 -23.98 -24.68 40.62
C PRO A 32 -23.69 -26.17 40.78
N GLU A 33 -24.36 -27.05 40.02
CA GLU A 33 -24.07 -28.48 40.04
C GLU A 33 -22.73 -28.77 39.36
N ALA A 34 -22.46 -28.20 38.18
CA ALA A 34 -21.18 -28.29 37.50
C ALA A 34 -20.05 -27.64 38.31
N ALA A 35 -20.31 -26.50 38.96
CA ALA A 35 -19.36 -25.85 39.86
C ALA A 35 -19.10 -26.68 41.12
N SER A 36 -20.12 -27.37 41.67
CA SER A 36 -19.95 -28.27 42.82
C SER A 36 -19.17 -29.53 42.44
N GLN A 37 -19.40 -30.08 41.25
CA GLN A 37 -18.63 -31.21 40.71
C GLN A 37 -17.19 -30.77 40.46
N TYR A 38 -16.99 -29.60 39.86
CA TYR A 38 -15.67 -29.00 39.67
C TYR A 38 -14.96 -28.80 41.01
N ARG A 39 -15.65 -28.25 42.02
CA ARG A 39 -15.10 -28.07 43.37
C ARG A 39 -14.73 -29.39 44.03
N LYS A 40 -15.53 -30.45 43.86
CA LYS A 40 -15.17 -31.80 44.35
C LYS A 40 -13.91 -32.33 43.67
N TYR A 41 -13.75 -32.14 42.37
CA TYR A 41 -12.53 -32.53 41.65
C TYR A 41 -11.33 -31.68 42.03
N GLU A 42 -11.54 -30.39 42.22
CA GLU A 42 -10.54 -29.42 42.65
C GLU A 42 -10.04 -29.76 44.07
N ASP A 43 -10.94 -30.01 45.01
CA ASP A 43 -10.61 -30.40 46.38
C ASP A 43 -9.94 -31.78 46.43
N ALA A 44 -10.42 -32.75 45.64
CA ALA A 44 -9.77 -34.07 45.54
C ALA A 44 -8.37 -33.96 44.91
N PHE A 45 -8.19 -33.08 43.93
CA PHE A 45 -6.90 -32.80 43.32
C PHE A 45 -5.96 -32.14 44.33
N PHE A 46 -6.39 -31.09 45.02
CA PHE A 46 -5.57 -30.40 46.01
C PHE A 46 -5.24 -31.27 47.22
N ASN A 47 -6.18 -32.10 47.69
CA ASN A 47 -5.91 -33.08 48.74
C ASN A 47 -4.89 -34.13 48.26
N LYS A 48 -5.00 -34.66 47.03
CA LYS A 48 -4.00 -35.57 46.48
C LYS A 48 -2.64 -34.92 46.25
N VAL A 49 -2.60 -33.65 45.85
CA VAL A 49 -1.36 -32.88 45.72
C VAL A 49 -0.74 -32.64 47.09
N LYS A 50 -1.54 -32.37 48.12
CA LYS A 50 -1.10 -32.21 49.51
C LYS A 50 -0.58 -33.53 50.10
N ASP A 51 -1.27 -34.63 49.84
CA ASP A 51 -0.82 -35.99 50.22
C ASP A 51 0.46 -36.36 49.46
N GLY A 52 0.51 -36.07 48.17
CA GLY A 52 1.72 -36.20 47.35
C GLY A 52 2.88 -35.33 47.84
N LEU A 53 2.60 -34.15 48.41
CA LEU A 53 3.58 -33.25 49.03
C LEU A 53 4.07 -33.79 50.38
N MET A 54 3.20 -34.47 51.14
CA MET A 54 3.59 -35.17 52.37
C MET A 54 4.48 -36.38 52.05
N ILE A 55 4.14 -37.18 51.03
CA ILE A 55 4.97 -38.30 50.53
C ILE A 55 6.30 -37.78 49.95
N ALA A 56 6.27 -36.59 49.34
CA ALA A 56 7.44 -35.93 48.81
C ALA A 56 8.45 -35.49 49.88
N LYS A 57 7.95 -35.14 51.07
CA LYS A 57 8.79 -34.82 52.24
C LYS A 57 9.56 -36.06 52.73
N GLU A 58 9.00 -37.25 52.55
CA GLU A 58 9.62 -38.52 52.94
C GLU A 58 10.65 -39.02 51.92
N ASN A 59 10.51 -38.64 50.64
CA ASN A 59 11.42 -39.05 49.56
C ASN A 59 11.92 -37.84 48.74
N PRO A 60 12.80 -37.00 49.32
CA PRO A 60 13.21 -35.73 48.70
C PRO A 60 13.86 -35.88 47.31
N ALA A 61 14.54 -37.01 47.06
CA ALA A 61 15.17 -37.29 45.76
C ALA A 61 14.15 -37.55 44.64
N LEU A 62 13.05 -38.24 44.92
CA LEU A 62 12.00 -38.53 43.93
C LEU A 62 11.19 -37.27 43.58
N THR A 63 10.89 -36.46 44.59
CA THR A 63 10.17 -35.19 44.42
C THR A 63 10.97 -34.19 43.61
N ALA A 64 12.27 -34.10 43.85
CA ALA A 64 13.13 -33.24 43.04
C ALA A 64 13.03 -33.60 41.55
N GLY A 65 13.04 -34.90 41.20
CA GLY A 65 12.88 -35.36 39.82
C GLY A 65 11.51 -35.05 39.21
N VAL A 66 10.42 -35.27 39.96
CA VAL A 66 9.05 -34.96 39.51
C VAL A 66 8.85 -33.45 39.36
N ALA A 67 9.36 -32.64 40.29
CA ALA A 67 9.30 -31.19 40.23
C ALA A 67 10.08 -30.63 39.03
N ILE A 68 11.28 -31.16 38.74
CA ILE A 68 12.08 -30.72 37.60
C ILE A 68 11.41 -31.09 36.27
N SER A 69 10.86 -32.30 36.14
CA SER A 69 10.19 -32.73 34.90
C SER A 69 8.88 -31.99 34.64
N THR A 70 8.08 -31.75 35.68
CA THR A 70 6.86 -30.92 35.56
C THR A 70 7.20 -29.46 35.28
N ALA A 71 8.24 -28.90 35.92
CA ALA A 71 8.72 -27.55 35.62
C ALA A 71 9.17 -27.42 34.16
N LEU A 72 9.89 -28.41 33.63
CA LEU A 72 10.28 -28.42 32.20
C LEU A 72 9.08 -28.48 31.25
N LEU A 73 8.04 -29.25 31.57
CA LEU A 73 6.83 -29.33 30.74
C LEU A 73 5.96 -28.06 30.78
N VAL A 74 5.90 -27.38 31.93
CA VAL A 74 5.15 -26.13 32.11
C VAL A 74 5.88 -24.95 31.46
N MET A 75 7.22 -24.96 31.43
CA MET A 75 8.01 -23.91 30.78
C MET A 75 7.70 -23.81 29.28
N ARG A 76 7.59 -22.57 28.79
CA ARG A 76 7.16 -22.25 27.42
C ARG A 76 8.14 -22.74 26.35
N ALA A 77 9.45 -22.75 26.67
CA ALA A 77 10.49 -23.12 25.73
C ALA A 77 10.60 -24.64 25.49
N PRO A 78 10.70 -25.51 26.53
CA PRO A 78 10.73 -26.96 26.32
C PRO A 78 9.42 -27.49 25.74
N ARG A 79 8.28 -26.90 26.14
CA ARG A 79 6.98 -27.19 25.50
C ARG A 79 7.05 -26.94 23.99
N ARG A 80 7.49 -25.75 23.56
CA ARG A 80 7.61 -25.42 22.13
C ARG A 80 8.58 -26.35 21.40
N PHE A 81 9.68 -26.73 22.05
CA PHE A 81 10.67 -27.68 21.52
C PHE A 81 10.06 -29.07 21.31
N LEU A 82 9.37 -29.61 22.32
CA LEU A 82 8.68 -30.90 22.23
C LEU A 82 7.59 -30.87 21.15
N PHE A 83 6.71 -29.86 21.14
CA PHE A 83 5.67 -29.73 20.10
C PHE A 83 6.24 -29.63 18.68
N ARG A 84 7.39 -28.96 18.50
CA ARG A 84 8.06 -28.84 17.20
C ARG A 84 8.64 -30.17 16.74
N HIS A 85 9.20 -30.97 17.65
CA HIS A 85 9.92 -32.21 17.32
C HIS A 85 9.06 -33.49 17.38
N THR A 86 8.01 -33.56 18.20
CA THR A 86 7.19 -34.76 18.37
C THR A 86 5.90 -34.70 17.55
N PHE A 87 5.11 -33.63 17.68
CA PHE A 87 3.83 -33.50 16.95
C PHE A 87 4.01 -33.21 15.45
N GLY A 88 5.15 -32.63 15.06
CA GLY A 88 5.49 -32.49 13.63
C GLY A 88 5.59 -33.85 12.93
N ARG A 89 6.01 -34.91 13.63
CA ARG A 89 6.21 -36.27 13.11
C ARG A 89 4.92 -37.09 13.02
N LEU A 90 3.85 -36.66 13.69
CA LEU A 90 2.54 -37.31 13.71
C LEU A 90 1.58 -36.77 12.64
N GLN A 91 2.00 -35.78 11.84
CA GLN A 91 1.22 -35.35 10.69
C GLN A 91 1.27 -36.44 9.61
N SER A 92 0.11 -37.02 9.30
CA SER A 92 -0.07 -37.97 8.20
C SER A 92 0.54 -37.43 6.90
N GLU A 93 1.20 -38.29 6.14
CA GLU A 93 1.80 -37.93 4.86
C GLU A 93 0.80 -37.24 3.93
N GLU A 94 -0.45 -37.72 3.90
CA GLU A 94 -1.56 -37.13 3.15
C GLU A 94 -1.81 -35.66 3.49
N ALA A 95 -1.78 -35.27 4.76
CA ALA A 95 -1.97 -33.89 5.18
C ALA A 95 -0.79 -32.98 4.77
N ARG A 96 0.43 -33.53 4.71
CA ARG A 96 1.61 -32.81 4.19
C ARG A 96 1.55 -32.66 2.68
N TYR A 97 1.13 -33.70 1.96
CA TYR A 97 0.91 -33.65 0.51
C TYR A 97 -0.19 -32.66 0.14
N ALA A 98 -1.36 -32.72 0.78
CA ALA A 98 -2.46 -31.78 0.53
C ALA A 98 -2.05 -30.32 0.81
N ARG A 99 -1.26 -30.09 1.86
CA ARG A 99 -0.70 -28.76 2.16
C ARG A 99 0.27 -28.30 1.06
N THR A 100 1.14 -29.19 0.60
CA THR A 100 2.13 -28.88 -0.44
C THR A 100 1.45 -28.64 -1.78
N GLU A 101 0.46 -29.45 -2.14
CA GLU A 101 -0.35 -29.28 -3.36
C GLU A 101 -1.08 -27.93 -3.36
N LYS A 102 -1.69 -27.54 -2.23
CA LYS A 102 -2.29 -26.21 -2.07
C LYS A 102 -1.25 -25.11 -2.27
N SER A 103 -0.07 -25.23 -1.67
CA SER A 103 1.02 -24.26 -1.85
C SER A 103 1.51 -24.18 -3.29
N VAL A 104 1.60 -25.30 -4.01
CA VAL A 104 1.96 -25.32 -5.44
C VAL A 104 0.88 -24.64 -6.30
N LYS A 105 -0.40 -24.92 -6.02
CA LYS A 105 -1.53 -24.25 -6.72
C LYS A 105 -1.52 -22.74 -6.49
N ASP A 106 -1.33 -22.31 -5.26
CA ASP A 106 -1.24 -20.89 -4.90
C ASP A 106 -0.04 -20.22 -5.58
N LEU A 107 1.11 -20.91 -5.59
CA LEU A 107 2.31 -20.45 -6.29
C LEU A 107 2.07 -20.32 -7.80
N ASN A 108 1.43 -21.29 -8.44
CA ASN A 108 1.10 -21.21 -9.87
C ASN A 108 0.21 -20.03 -10.19
N LEU A 109 -0.83 -19.77 -9.37
CA LEU A 109 -1.68 -18.57 -9.53
C LEU A 109 -0.86 -17.28 -9.39
N SER A 110 0.04 -17.21 -8.41
CA SER A 110 0.91 -16.05 -8.21
C SER A 110 1.85 -15.82 -9.40
N VAL A 111 2.42 -16.89 -9.96
CA VAL A 111 3.30 -16.83 -11.13
C VAL A 111 2.53 -16.36 -12.36
N ASP A 112 1.29 -16.83 -12.56
CA ASP A 112 0.48 -16.41 -13.70
C ASP A 112 0.04 -14.95 -13.61
N LEU A 113 -0.26 -14.47 -12.40
CA LEU A 113 -0.51 -13.04 -12.16
C LEU A 113 0.76 -12.22 -12.46
N LEU A 114 1.92 -12.62 -11.93
CA LEU A 114 3.19 -11.95 -12.17
C LEU A 114 3.56 -11.92 -13.66
N LYS A 115 3.29 -12.99 -14.41
CA LYS A 115 3.49 -13.02 -15.88
C LYS A 115 2.60 -12.01 -16.59
N LYS A 116 1.32 -11.91 -16.21
CA LYS A 116 0.40 -10.94 -16.82
C LYS A 116 0.78 -9.50 -16.49
N GLU A 117 1.14 -9.24 -15.23
CA GLU A 117 1.58 -7.92 -14.78
C GLU A 117 2.91 -7.52 -15.41
N SER A 118 3.88 -8.44 -15.55
CA SER A 118 5.16 -8.15 -16.17
C SER A 118 5.01 -7.79 -17.64
N VAL A 119 4.20 -8.51 -18.41
CA VAL A 119 3.91 -8.17 -19.81
C VAL A 119 3.25 -6.79 -19.90
N LYS A 120 2.29 -6.49 -19.03
CA LYS A 120 1.61 -5.19 -19.00
C LYS A 120 2.58 -4.04 -18.65
N LEU A 121 3.48 -4.26 -17.70
CA LEU A 121 4.50 -3.29 -17.32
C LEU A 121 5.50 -3.07 -18.46
N LEU A 122 5.98 -4.13 -19.09
CA LEU A 122 6.91 -4.04 -20.23
C LEU A 122 6.29 -3.27 -21.42
N GLN A 123 5.00 -3.51 -21.71
CA GLN A 123 4.29 -2.76 -22.74
C GLN A 123 4.17 -1.27 -22.39
N ARG A 124 3.86 -0.95 -21.13
CA ARG A 124 3.79 0.44 -20.64
C ARG A 124 5.14 1.14 -20.70
N THR A 125 6.22 0.46 -20.31
CA THR A 125 7.57 1.04 -20.36
C THR A 125 8.02 1.26 -21.80
N ALA A 126 7.74 0.32 -22.71
CA ALA A 126 8.08 0.47 -24.13
C ALA A 126 7.32 1.65 -24.78
N LEU A 127 6.04 1.82 -24.43
CA LEU A 127 5.25 2.97 -24.89
C LEU A 127 5.82 4.28 -24.32
N ALA A 128 6.07 4.34 -23.01
CA ALA A 128 6.64 5.52 -22.36
C ALA A 128 8.01 5.89 -22.95
N GLU A 129 8.87 4.90 -23.23
CA GLU A 129 10.17 5.13 -23.87
C GLU A 129 9.99 5.75 -25.28
N LYS A 130 9.05 5.22 -26.07
CA LYS A 130 8.74 5.76 -27.40
C LYS A 130 8.25 7.21 -27.31
N GLU A 131 7.33 7.51 -26.40
CA GLU A 131 6.81 8.87 -26.20
C GLU A 131 7.89 9.83 -25.70
N MET A 132 8.77 9.39 -24.79
CA MET A 132 9.90 10.18 -24.32
C MET A 132 10.87 10.52 -25.45
N LYS A 133 11.23 9.53 -26.28
CA LYS A 133 12.10 9.76 -27.45
C LYS A 133 11.45 10.72 -28.44
N TYR A 134 10.17 10.52 -28.73
CA TYR A 134 9.42 11.40 -29.62
C TYR A 134 9.37 12.84 -29.07
N GLY A 135 8.98 13.02 -27.81
CA GLY A 135 8.94 14.33 -27.17
C GLY A 135 10.32 15.01 -27.12
N HIS A 136 11.40 14.24 -26.93
CA HIS A 136 12.77 14.76 -27.01
C HIS A 136 13.07 15.32 -28.42
N THR A 137 12.74 14.58 -29.48
CA THR A 137 12.96 15.05 -30.86
C THR A 137 12.08 16.25 -31.21
N GLU A 138 10.86 16.32 -30.69
CA GLU A 138 9.95 17.45 -30.90
C GLU A 138 10.47 18.71 -30.20
N LEU A 139 10.95 18.59 -28.95
CA LEU A 139 11.58 19.69 -28.22
C LEU A 139 12.86 20.18 -28.90
N GLN A 140 13.68 19.27 -29.43
CA GLN A 140 14.88 19.62 -30.19
C GLN A 140 14.52 20.39 -31.48
N GLY A 141 13.51 19.92 -32.22
CA GLY A 141 13.01 20.59 -33.43
C GLY A 141 12.45 21.98 -33.13
N ALA A 142 11.58 22.09 -32.13
CA ALA A 142 11.00 23.36 -31.68
C ALA A 142 12.08 24.33 -31.16
N GLY A 143 13.06 23.82 -30.42
CA GLY A 143 14.23 24.58 -29.98
C GLY A 143 15.00 25.15 -31.16
N SER A 144 15.29 24.33 -32.17
CA SER A 144 16.01 24.77 -33.38
C SER A 144 15.25 25.89 -34.11
N GLN A 145 13.92 25.77 -34.21
CA GLN A 145 13.06 26.81 -34.78
C GLN A 145 13.08 28.10 -33.95
N PHE A 146 13.02 28.01 -32.62
CA PHE A 146 13.16 29.18 -31.76
C PHE A 146 14.52 29.86 -31.91
N GLN A 147 15.59 29.08 -32.06
CA GLN A 147 16.93 29.62 -32.26
C GLN A 147 17.04 30.38 -33.59
N GLN A 148 16.48 29.81 -34.67
CA GLN A 148 16.42 30.47 -35.99
C GLN A 148 15.56 31.75 -35.94
N LEU A 149 14.40 31.70 -35.27
CA LEU A 149 13.51 32.85 -35.11
C LEU A 149 14.13 33.95 -34.24
N ALA A 150 14.87 33.58 -33.19
CA ALA A 150 15.60 34.55 -32.37
C ALA A 150 16.72 35.23 -33.17
N LYS A 151 17.43 34.48 -34.02
CA LYS A 151 18.45 35.01 -34.94
C LYS A 151 17.85 35.94 -35.99
N SER A 152 16.69 35.61 -36.56
CA SER A 152 16.02 36.49 -37.53
C SER A 152 15.46 37.74 -36.85
N ALA A 153 14.81 37.60 -35.70
CA ALA A 153 14.35 38.74 -34.88
C ALA A 153 15.50 39.68 -34.50
N TYR A 154 16.67 39.13 -34.13
CA TYR A 154 17.88 39.91 -33.88
C TYR A 154 18.29 40.76 -35.10
N LYS A 155 18.34 40.17 -36.31
CA LYS A 155 18.68 40.89 -37.54
C LYS A 155 17.68 42.00 -37.89
N VAL A 156 16.40 41.79 -37.61
CA VAL A 156 15.37 42.81 -37.85
C VAL A 156 15.44 43.91 -36.79
N GLU A 157 15.68 43.55 -35.53
CA GLU A 157 15.87 44.50 -34.43
C GLU A 157 17.06 45.42 -34.67
N THR A 158 18.20 44.89 -35.16
CA THR A 158 19.36 45.72 -35.50
C THR A 158 19.03 46.67 -36.64
N ARG A 159 18.35 46.22 -37.71
CA ARG A 159 17.93 47.09 -38.81
C ARG A 159 16.94 48.18 -38.36
N ALA A 160 16.02 47.84 -37.47
CA ALA A 160 15.08 48.82 -36.90
C ALA A 160 15.81 49.85 -36.05
N SER A 161 16.82 49.43 -35.29
CA SER A 161 17.67 50.32 -34.49
C SER A 161 18.50 51.25 -35.38
N ASP A 162 19.12 50.73 -36.44
CA ASP A 162 19.88 51.52 -37.41
C ASP A 162 18.98 52.56 -38.11
N LEU A 163 17.73 52.18 -38.42
CA LEU A 163 16.76 53.09 -39.04
C LEU A 163 16.27 54.16 -38.07
N LEU A 164 16.06 53.80 -36.80
CA LEU A 164 15.75 54.75 -35.74
C LEU A 164 16.87 55.78 -35.57
N ASP A 165 18.12 55.34 -35.60
CA ASP A 165 19.30 56.21 -35.51
C ASP A 165 19.37 57.17 -36.71
N LYS A 166 19.13 56.69 -37.93
CA LYS A 166 19.05 57.55 -39.12
C LYS A 166 17.94 58.61 -39.01
N LEU A 167 16.75 58.20 -38.58
CA LEU A 167 15.62 59.12 -38.42
C LEU A 167 15.91 60.20 -37.37
N ARG A 168 16.77 59.92 -36.37
CA ARG A 168 17.13 60.86 -35.29
C ARG A 168 17.78 62.15 -35.79
N TYR A 169 18.45 62.12 -36.94
CA TYR A 169 19.13 63.27 -37.54
C TYR A 169 18.21 64.15 -38.41
N ILE A 170 16.98 63.71 -38.72
CA ILE A 170 16.05 64.44 -39.61
C ILE A 170 15.03 65.23 -38.77
N PRO A 171 15.08 66.57 -38.71
CA PRO A 171 14.20 67.37 -37.85
C PRO A 171 12.80 67.64 -38.42
N SER A 172 12.15 66.65 -39.05
CA SER A 172 10.79 66.80 -39.62
C SER A 172 9.69 66.18 -38.75
N ARG A 173 8.46 66.70 -38.83
CA ARG A 173 7.29 66.19 -38.09
C ARG A 173 6.95 64.75 -38.47
N GLU A 174 7.03 64.42 -39.76
CA GLU A 174 6.80 63.06 -40.28
C GLU A 174 7.88 62.09 -39.79
N ALA A 175 9.15 62.52 -39.77
CA ALA A 175 10.23 61.71 -39.21
C ALA A 175 10.01 61.42 -37.71
N LEU A 176 9.43 62.37 -36.96
CA LEU A 176 9.13 62.16 -35.54
C LEU A 176 8.05 61.09 -35.32
N ALA A 177 7.02 61.05 -36.17
CA ALA A 177 6.01 59.98 -36.14
C ALA A 177 6.64 58.62 -36.46
N LEU A 178 7.46 58.54 -37.52
CA LEU A 178 8.18 57.32 -37.90
C LEU A 178 9.15 56.85 -36.81
N ARG A 179 9.82 57.76 -36.09
CA ARG A 179 10.68 57.40 -34.95
C ARG A 179 9.90 56.67 -33.86
N ALA A 180 8.72 57.18 -33.50
CA ALA A 180 7.90 56.56 -32.47
C ALA A 180 7.46 55.15 -32.89
N GLU A 181 7.05 54.99 -34.15
CA GLU A 181 6.65 53.70 -34.71
C GLU A 181 7.82 52.70 -34.74
N VAL A 182 8.97 53.10 -35.27
CA VAL A 182 10.16 52.23 -35.38
C VAL A 182 10.73 51.89 -34.00
N ALA A 183 10.73 52.84 -33.06
CA ALA A 183 11.11 52.59 -31.68
C ALA A 183 10.17 51.56 -31.01
N SER A 184 8.87 51.67 -31.25
CA SER A 184 7.89 50.69 -30.76
C SER A 184 8.16 49.31 -31.35
N MET A 185 8.43 49.21 -32.65
CA MET A 185 8.74 47.97 -33.35
C MET A 185 10.02 47.32 -32.82
N ALA A 186 11.10 48.10 -32.65
CA ALA A 186 12.35 47.63 -32.08
C ALA A 186 12.16 47.10 -30.64
N SER A 187 11.37 47.81 -29.82
CA SER A 187 11.07 47.38 -28.45
C SER A 187 10.28 46.07 -28.41
N ASN A 188 9.32 45.89 -29.33
CA ASN A 188 8.53 44.67 -29.44
C ASN A 188 9.38 43.48 -29.90
N LEU A 189 10.24 43.68 -30.90
CA LEU A 189 11.19 42.65 -31.36
C LEU A 189 12.15 42.23 -30.25
N LYS A 190 12.68 43.18 -29.48
CA LYS A 190 13.54 42.90 -28.33
C LYS A 190 12.82 42.06 -27.26
N ARG A 191 11.56 42.38 -26.97
CA ARG A 191 10.71 41.60 -26.03
C ARG A 191 10.45 40.19 -26.55
N GLN A 192 10.08 40.05 -27.83
CA GLN A 192 9.87 38.74 -28.47
C GLN A 192 11.16 37.90 -28.44
N ARG A 193 12.30 38.47 -28.80
CA ARG A 193 13.61 37.81 -28.75
C ARG A 193 13.94 37.33 -27.33
N SER A 194 13.72 38.17 -26.32
CA SER A 194 13.93 37.77 -24.92
C SER A 194 13.01 36.61 -24.52
N ALA A 195 11.75 36.62 -24.95
CA ALA A 195 10.81 35.54 -24.69
C ALA A 195 11.23 34.22 -25.37
N LEU A 196 11.70 34.27 -26.62
CA LEU A 196 12.24 33.11 -27.34
C LEU A 196 13.49 32.55 -26.65
N ASN A 197 14.44 33.42 -26.27
CA ASN A 197 15.65 32.98 -25.56
C ASN A 197 15.32 32.32 -24.21
N LYS A 198 14.33 32.82 -23.47
CA LYS A 198 13.85 32.16 -22.24
C LYS A 198 13.30 30.76 -22.52
N ARG A 199 12.63 30.53 -23.65
CA ARG A 199 12.16 29.19 -24.03
C ARG A 199 13.31 28.27 -24.40
N ILE A 200 14.31 28.76 -25.13
CA ILE A 200 15.53 28.01 -25.47
C ILE A 200 16.27 27.58 -24.19
N VAL A 201 16.46 28.47 -23.23
CA VAL A 201 17.09 28.15 -21.93
C VAL A 201 16.32 27.04 -21.21
N LYS A 202 14.99 27.13 -21.15
CA LYS A 202 14.16 26.08 -20.53
C LYS A 202 14.30 24.72 -21.23
N ILE A 203 14.44 24.69 -22.56
CA ILE A 203 14.65 23.44 -23.29
C ILE A 203 16.04 22.86 -22.98
N ASN A 204 17.06 23.71 -22.91
CA ASN A 204 18.42 23.30 -22.52
C ASN A 204 18.49 22.80 -21.07
N GLU A 205 17.74 23.42 -20.13
CA GLU A 205 17.63 22.97 -18.73
C GLU A 205 17.01 21.57 -18.62
N LEU A 206 16.21 21.14 -19.59
CA LEU A 206 15.66 19.77 -19.68
C LEU A 206 16.68 18.77 -20.27
N GLY A 207 17.92 19.18 -20.53
CA GLY A 207 18.98 18.34 -21.10
C GLY A 207 18.83 18.10 -22.60
N VAL A 208 17.98 18.86 -23.29
CA VAL A 208 17.81 18.79 -24.75
C VAL A 208 18.73 19.82 -25.41
N PRO A 209 19.67 19.43 -26.27
CA PRO A 209 20.56 20.39 -26.95
C PRO A 209 19.81 21.15 -28.05
N VAL A 210 19.95 22.48 -28.04
CA VAL A 210 19.33 23.42 -29.01
C VAL A 210 20.34 24.34 -29.67
#